data_AF-A0A4Y8AF95-F1
#
_entry.id   AF-A0A4Y8AF95-F1
#
_cell.length_a   1.000
_cell.length_b   1.000
_cell.length_c   1.000
_cell.angle_alpha   90.00
_cell.angle_beta   90.00
_cell.angle_gamma   90.00
#
_symmetry.space_group_name_H-M   'P 1'
#
loop_
_entity.id
_entity.type
_entity.pdbx_description
1 polymer ?
#
loop_
_entity_poly.entity_id
_entity_poly.type
_entity_poly.pdbx_seq_one_letter_code
_entity_poly.pdbx_strand_id
1 'polypeptide(L)'
;MKSLADQIREQLVKPTGKKEKSDKDRPGKKAKHKEIESAILAAILNYDNTGNKSMVHVRFDEKTVRTMNQFKMATNVDVTKLVSFAVQHLFDTCPELKLTIKQFIQNTEL
;
A
#
# COMPACT_ATOMS: atom_id res chain seq x y z
N MET A 1 -42.39 15.91 -49.19
CA MET A 1 -41.34 15.12 -48.51
C MET A 1 -40.47 16.07 -47.72
N LYS A 2 -40.50 16.04 -46.39
CA LYS A 2 -39.63 16.87 -45.53
C LYS A 2 -38.29 16.15 -45.36
N SER A 3 -37.18 16.86 -45.54
CA SER A 3 -35.83 16.26 -45.58
C SER A 3 -35.35 15.91 -44.17
N LEU A 4 -34.55 14.84 -44.04
CA LEU A 4 -33.89 14.44 -42.79
C LEU A 4 -33.06 15.57 -42.17
N ALA A 5 -32.56 16.49 -43.01
CA ALA A 5 -31.83 17.68 -42.57
C ALA A 5 -32.71 18.68 -41.79
N ASP A 6 -34.01 18.74 -42.08
CA ASP A 6 -34.94 19.62 -41.35
C ASP A 6 -35.26 19.08 -39.95
N GLN A 7 -35.29 17.75 -39.77
CA GLN A 7 -35.45 17.14 -38.44
C GLN A 7 -34.27 17.43 -37.50
N ILE A 8 -33.05 17.50 -38.03
CA ILE A 8 -31.85 17.80 -37.22
C ILE A 8 -31.87 19.26 -36.74
N ARG A 9 -32.36 20.18 -37.59
CA ARG A 9 -32.53 21.59 -37.22
C ARG A 9 -33.64 21.79 -36.20
N GLU A 10 -34.75 21.06 -36.31
CA GLU A 10 -35.82 21.09 -35.29
C GLU A 10 -35.33 20.60 -33.90
N GLN A 11 -34.43 19.61 -33.84
CA GLN A 11 -33.89 19.14 -32.57
C GLN A 11 -32.84 20.07 -31.94
N LEU A 12 -32.11 20.86 -32.74
CA LEU A 12 -31.11 21.80 -32.25
C LEU A 12 -31.68 23.15 -31.78
N VAL A 13 -32.91 23.50 -32.19
CA VAL A 13 -33.53 24.81 -31.95
C VAL A 13 -34.52 24.83 -30.76
N LYS A 14 -34.54 23.76 -29.93
CA LYS A 14 -35.26 23.77 -28.64
C LYS A 14 -34.31 23.96 -27.44
N PRO A 15 -33.94 25.20 -27.07
CA PRO A 15 -33.29 25.47 -25.80
C PRO A 15 -34.32 25.95 -24.78
N THR A 16 -34.71 25.12 -23.81
CA THR A 16 -35.15 25.62 -22.49
C THR A 16 -35.19 24.50 -21.45
N GLY A 17 -34.36 24.63 -20.42
CA GLY A 17 -34.86 24.50 -19.05
C GLY A 17 -34.36 23.32 -18.21
N LYS A 18 -33.36 23.60 -17.37
CA LYS A 18 -33.11 23.03 -16.02
C LYS A 18 -32.66 21.57 -15.94
N LYS A 19 -31.42 21.37 -15.46
CA LYS A 19 -31.14 20.76 -14.14
C LYS A 19 -29.66 20.90 -13.75
N GLU A 20 -29.44 21.83 -12.84
CA GLU A 20 -28.33 21.78 -11.89
C GLU A 20 -28.47 20.53 -10.99
N LYS A 21 -27.32 19.99 -10.57
CA LYS A 21 -27.07 19.25 -9.32
C LYS A 21 -27.98 18.06 -8.99
N SER A 22 -27.44 16.85 -9.12
CA SER A 22 -27.05 16.05 -7.94
C SER A 22 -26.45 14.72 -8.42
N ASP A 23 -25.13 14.63 -8.35
CA ASP A 23 -24.40 13.36 -8.32
C ASP A 23 -24.85 12.63 -7.04
N LYS A 24 -25.76 11.68 -7.19
CA LYS A 24 -26.23 10.81 -6.12
C LYS A 24 -25.81 9.38 -6.44
N ASP A 25 -25.22 8.78 -5.40
CA ASP A 25 -25.11 7.35 -5.15
C ASP A 25 -24.05 6.57 -5.93
N ARG A 26 -22.78 6.87 -5.60
CA ARG A 26 -21.88 5.78 -5.20
C ARG A 26 -21.81 5.75 -3.68
N PRO A 27 -22.27 4.69 -2.99
CA PRO A 27 -21.92 4.49 -1.60
C PRO A 27 -20.45 4.04 -1.59
N GLY A 28 -19.54 5.00 -1.72
CA GLY A 28 -18.19 4.85 -1.24
C GLY A 28 -18.30 4.67 0.27
N LYS A 29 -18.49 3.43 0.71
CA LYS A 29 -18.23 3.02 2.09
C LYS A 29 -16.79 3.43 2.34
N LYS A 30 -16.61 4.63 2.90
CA LYS A 30 -15.42 4.97 3.67
C LYS A 30 -15.40 3.93 4.76
N ALA A 31 -14.65 2.85 4.52
CA ALA A 31 -14.33 1.89 5.54
C ALA A 31 -13.81 2.72 6.70
N LYS A 32 -14.57 2.76 7.79
CA LYS A 32 -14.09 3.32 9.04
C LYS A 32 -12.82 2.53 9.30
N HIS A 33 -11.67 3.17 9.09
CA HIS A 33 -10.39 2.65 9.52
C HIS A 33 -10.55 2.51 11.03
N LYS A 34 -10.85 1.29 11.47
CA LYS A 34 -10.77 0.94 12.87
C LYS A 34 -9.29 1.16 13.17
N GLU A 35 -8.98 2.19 13.94
CA GLU A 35 -7.60 2.45 14.36
C GLU A 35 -7.16 1.21 15.14
N ILE A 36 -6.40 0.35 14.45
CA ILE A 36 -5.76 -0.79 15.09
C ILE A 36 -4.58 -0.17 15.80
N GLU A 37 -4.79 0.28 17.04
CA GLU A 37 -3.73 0.72 17.94
C GLU A 37 -2.86 -0.49 18.28
N SER A 38 -1.90 -0.78 17.42
CA SER A 38 -0.86 -1.77 17.65
C SER A 38 0.48 -1.06 17.75
N ALA A 39 1.16 -1.24 18.88
CA ALA A 39 2.48 -0.67 19.13
C ALA A 39 3.49 -1.06 18.03
N ILE A 40 3.37 -2.27 17.47
CA ILE A 40 4.22 -2.74 16.37
C ILE A 40 3.92 -1.98 15.07
N LEU A 41 2.66 -1.62 14.83
CA LEU A 41 2.25 -0.91 13.63
C LEU A 41 2.77 0.54 13.67
N ALA A 42 2.71 1.18 14.85
CA ALA A 42 3.35 2.47 15.08
C ALA A 42 4.89 2.41 14.90
N ALA A 43 5.54 1.37 15.41
CA ALA A 43 6.98 1.16 15.22
C ALA A 43 7.37 1.01 13.75
N ILE A 44 6.58 0.26 12.97
CA ILE A 44 6.78 0.11 11.52
C ILE A 44 6.58 1.44 10.80
N LEU A 45 5.57 2.23 11.17
CA LEU A 45 5.32 3.53 10.55
C LEU A 45 6.44 4.53 10.80
N ASN A 46 6.98 4.55 12.02
CA ASN A 46 8.09 5.44 12.42
C ASN A 46 9.47 4.96 11.98
N TYR A 47 9.58 3.72 11.50
CA TYR A 47 10.83 3.22 10.95
C TYR A 47 11.26 4.08 9.74
N ASP A 48 12.53 4.44 9.63
CA ASP A 48 13.05 5.16 8.47
C ASP A 48 14.20 4.38 7.84
N ASN A 49 14.08 4.12 6.54
CA ASN A 49 15.06 3.39 5.74
C ASN A 49 15.50 4.19 4.50
N THR A 50 15.16 5.48 4.42
CA THR A 50 15.46 6.35 3.27
C THR A 50 16.95 6.49 2.98
N GLY A 51 17.82 6.36 4.00
CA GLY A 51 19.28 6.40 3.85
C GLY A 51 19.93 5.11 3.34
N ASN A 52 19.19 4.00 3.27
CA ASN A 52 19.76 2.68 3.01
C ASN A 52 19.73 2.35 1.51
N LYS A 53 20.91 2.21 0.90
CA LYS A 53 21.08 1.96 -0.55
C LYS A 53 21.22 0.48 -0.92
N SER A 54 21.36 -0.40 0.07
CA SER A 54 21.53 -1.84 -0.16
C SER A 54 20.18 -2.49 -0.49
N MET A 55 20.00 -2.88 -1.75
CA MET A 55 18.80 -3.58 -2.22
C MET A 55 18.98 -5.09 -2.10
N VAL A 56 18.00 -5.77 -1.49
CA VAL A 56 17.99 -7.23 -1.33
C VAL A 56 16.79 -7.81 -2.08
N HIS A 57 17.05 -8.72 -3.02
CA HIS A 57 16.01 -9.50 -3.68
C HIS A 57 15.68 -10.74 -2.85
N VAL A 58 14.49 -10.76 -2.24
CA VAL A 58 14.02 -11.88 -1.41
C VAL A 58 12.94 -12.66 -2.14
N ARG A 59 12.96 -13.99 -2.00
CA ARG A 59 11.88 -14.87 -2.46
C ARG A 59 11.01 -15.25 -1.28
N PHE A 60 9.71 -14.98 -1.40
CA PHE A 60 8.70 -15.36 -0.42
C PHE A 60 7.77 -16.41 -1.03
N ASP A 61 7.13 -17.22 -0.17
CA ASP A 61 6.05 -18.09 -0.58
C ASP A 61 4.80 -17.28 -0.97
N GLU A 62 3.93 -17.88 -1.79
CA GLU A 62 2.76 -17.21 -2.35
C GLU A 62 1.80 -16.68 -1.27
N LYS A 63 1.64 -17.43 -0.17
CA LYS A 63 0.74 -17.03 0.93
C LYS A 63 1.28 -15.81 1.65
N THR A 64 2.58 -15.77 1.94
CA THR A 64 3.24 -14.63 2.58
C THR A 64 3.18 -13.39 1.71
N VAL A 65 3.44 -13.50 0.39
CA VAL A 65 3.30 -12.37 -0.55
C VAL A 65 1.88 -11.80 -0.53
N ARG A 66 0.87 -12.67 -0.54
CA ARG A 66 -0.53 -12.24 -0.48
C ARG A 66 -0.85 -11.48 0.80
N THR A 67 -0.40 -11.98 1.95
CA THR A 67 -0.58 -11.31 3.25
C THR A 67 0.13 -9.96 3.28
N MET A 68 1.36 -9.88 2.77
CA MET A 68 2.11 -8.61 2.70
C MET A 68 1.43 -7.57 1.80
N ASN A 69 0.86 -8.01 0.67
CA ASN A 69 0.11 -7.12 -0.21
C ASN A 69 -1.17 -6.60 0.46
N GLN A 70 -1.90 -7.47 1.16
CA GLN A 70 -3.09 -7.05 1.93
C GLN A 70 -2.71 -6.08 3.06
N PHE A 71 -1.60 -6.33 3.76
CA PHE A 71 -1.08 -5.44 4.78
C PHE A 71 -0.71 -4.06 4.22
N LYS A 72 -0.03 -4.03 3.06
CA LYS A 72 0.27 -2.79 2.33
C LYS A 72 -1.02 -2.04 1.98
N MET A 73 -2.05 -2.72 1.46
CA MET A 73 -3.33 -2.08 1.14
C MET A 73 -4.05 -1.53 2.38
N ALA A 74 -3.92 -2.19 3.54
CA ALA A 74 -4.59 -1.80 4.76
C ALA A 74 -3.88 -0.69 5.54
N THR A 75 -2.56 -0.55 5.41
CA THR A 75 -1.75 0.38 6.23
C THR A 75 -1.02 1.44 5.42
N ASN A 76 -1.02 1.31 4.09
CA ASN A 76 -0.23 2.09 3.15
C ASN A 76 1.30 2.05 3.41
N VAL A 77 1.76 1.03 4.15
CA VAL A 77 3.17 0.78 4.40
C VAL A 77 3.77 0.01 3.23
N ASP A 78 4.93 0.46 2.75
CA ASP A 78 5.66 -0.27 1.71
C ASP A 78 6.22 -1.60 2.19
N VAL A 79 6.16 -2.59 1.30
CA VAL A 79 6.65 -3.94 1.56
C VAL A 79 8.14 -3.96 1.91
N THR A 80 8.94 -3.16 1.22
CA THR A 80 10.38 -3.04 1.49
C THR A 80 10.66 -2.49 2.89
N LYS A 81 9.86 -1.52 3.34
CA LYS A 81 9.89 -0.96 4.70
C LYS A 81 9.52 -2.00 5.75
N LEU A 82 8.45 -2.77 5.50
CA LEU A 82 8.04 -3.86 6.38
C LEU A 82 9.15 -4.91 6.53
N VAL A 83 9.75 -5.35 5.43
CA VAL A 83 10.80 -6.38 5.45
C VAL A 83 12.06 -5.89 6.16
N SER A 84 12.50 -4.66 5.87
CA SER A 84 13.68 -4.07 6.53
C SER A 84 13.47 -3.91 8.04
N PHE A 85 12.29 -3.43 8.46
CA PHE A 85 11.93 -3.38 9.87
C PHE A 85 11.93 -4.78 10.51
N ALA A 86 11.30 -5.77 9.87
CA ALA A 86 11.19 -7.13 10.42
C ALA A 86 12.55 -7.77 10.65
N VAL A 87 13.49 -7.61 9.69
CA VAL A 87 14.86 -8.14 9.82
C VAL A 87 15.60 -7.46 10.97
N GLN A 88 15.52 -6.13 11.08
CA GLN A 88 16.14 -5.43 12.20
C GLN A 88 15.54 -5.85 13.54
N HIS A 89 14.22 -5.89 13.63
CA HIS A 89 13.50 -6.29 14.84
C HIS A 89 13.86 -7.73 15.25
N LEU A 90 14.05 -8.63 14.30
CA LEU A 90 14.50 -10.00 14.56
C LEU A 90 15.91 -10.03 15.18
N PHE A 91 16.85 -9.26 14.63
CA PHE A 91 18.20 -9.16 15.19
C PHE A 91 18.24 -8.49 16.57
N ASP A 92 17.30 -7.61 16.87
CA ASP A 92 17.22 -6.93 18.17
C ASP A 92 16.54 -7.79 19.25
N THR A 93 15.54 -8.59 18.86
CA THR A 93 14.83 -9.49 19.79
C THR A 93 15.55 -10.83 20.01
N CYS A 94 16.33 -11.30 19.04
CA CYS A 94 17.08 -12.55 19.14
C CYS A 94 18.60 -12.30 19.16
N PRO A 95 19.20 -12.00 20.34
CA PRO A 95 20.63 -11.75 20.45
C PRO A 95 21.48 -12.99 20.13
N GLU A 96 20.90 -14.19 20.20
CA GLU A 96 21.53 -15.44 19.76
C GLU A 96 22.03 -15.38 18.32
N LEU A 97 21.28 -14.74 17.41
CA LEU A 97 21.71 -14.56 16.02
C LEU A 97 23.00 -13.73 15.94
N LYS A 98 23.11 -12.68 16.77
CA LYS A 98 24.33 -11.85 16.87
C LYS A 98 25.48 -12.63 17.51
N LEU A 99 25.21 -13.53 18.45
CA LEU A 99 26.22 -14.40 19.08
C LEU A 99 26.78 -15.43 18.10
N THR A 100 25.92 -16.07 17.28
CA THR A 100 26.35 -17.01 16.23
C THR A 100 27.29 -16.33 15.24
N ILE A 101 27.00 -15.08 14.84
CA ILE A 101 27.88 -14.29 13.98
C ILE A 101 29.24 -14.06 14.66
N LYS A 102 29.26 -13.68 15.94
CA LYS A 102 30.51 -13.46 16.70
C LYS A 102 31.34 -14.74 16.79
N GLN A 103 30.72 -15.88 17.09
CA GLN A 103 31.41 -17.17 17.16
C GLN A 103 31.98 -17.58 15.80
N PHE A 104 31.28 -17.30 14.71
CA PHE A 104 31.78 -17.61 13.37
C PHE A 104 32.97 -16.71 12.97
N ILE A 105 32.87 -15.40 13.21
CA ILE A 105 33.94 -14.45 12.89
C ILE A 105 35.19 -14.72 13.73
N GLN A 106 35.03 -15.06 15.02
CA GLN A 106 36.17 -15.42 15.90
C GLN A 106 36.88 -16.71 15.46
N ASN A 107 36.18 -17.64 14.81
CA ASN A 107 36.79 -18.85 14.24
C ASN A 107 37.35 -18.65 12.82
N THR A 108 37.25 -17.44 12.27
CA THR A 108 37.85 -17.09 10.97
C THR A 108 39.17 -16.38 11.23
N GLU A 109 40.17 -17.11 11.73
CA GLU A 109 41.56 -16.63 11.67
C GLU A 109 42.01 -16.69 10.20
N LEU A 110 42.49 -15.54 9.69
CA LEU A 110 43.08 -15.38 8.36
C LEU A 110 44.45 -16.05 8.27
#